data_AF-A0A8H6ZGR9-F1
#
_entry.id   AF-A0A8H6ZGR9-F1
#
_cell.length_a   1.000
_cell.length_b   1.000
_cell.length_c   1.000
_cell.angle_alpha   90.00
_cell.angle_beta   90.00
_cell.angle_gamma   90.00
#
_symmetry.space_group_name_H-M   'P 1'
#
loop_
_entity.id
_entity.type
_entity.pdbx_description
1 polymer ?
#
loop_
_entity_poly.entity_id
_entity_poly.type
_entity_poly.pdbx_seq_one_letter_code
_entity_poly.pdbx_strand_id
1 'polypeptide(L)'
;MVWLSSVHSTQPVKNCCRTLSDTVGYEIRLFWAFSWRDWSASIIAGTIRTISALRTVDSASTGLVIRSIAHSLGYFALFLYAFNIAGQINSVDEDRINKPDRPLPSGLVTLKGAGIRWYAMTLLFLAVGVASGVFLWTILWVFITVYLCFCGGDKHWFTKNLVCMSAGSVCLLQVAWALGAPITVRETCWAAILSCVTGIVANVQDLRDVDGDKITGRRTLPVVLGDNFRWVMAAIICVAPSIGKNNKKKPAPPPESLFHILHPASSPSRAIISRLLVIARHRRHAHAPRIHLRGLSRQVPRRPVRDRVRLRPGAGPEWGWWTCETPVRAIWKEFADAALADEERAARWGGVSYWFVMGMHPHEAWLYDDAVEADILEAMTHPGEIGLDYHYESSS
;
A
#
# COMPACT_ATOMS: atom_id res chain seq x y z
N MET A 1 -31.82 17.90 32.53
CA MET A 1 -31.73 17.42 33.92
C MET A 1 -30.32 16.86 34.14
N VAL A 2 -29.56 17.62 34.94
CA VAL A 2 -28.42 17.23 35.81
C VAL A 2 -27.26 16.44 35.19
N TRP A 3 -26.25 17.13 34.64
CA TRP A 3 -24.84 16.67 34.62
C TRP A 3 -23.83 17.84 34.62
N LEU A 4 -24.20 18.98 35.21
CA LEU A 4 -23.35 20.18 35.30
C LEU A 4 -23.37 20.76 36.72
N SER A 5 -22.82 20.01 37.68
CA SER A 5 -22.50 20.55 39.00
C SER A 5 -21.73 19.52 39.85
N SER A 6 -20.42 19.38 39.60
CA SER A 6 -19.45 19.00 40.64
C SER A 6 -18.02 19.13 40.10
N VAL A 7 -17.55 20.36 39.96
CA VAL A 7 -16.11 20.65 39.93
C VAL A 7 -15.95 21.81 40.90
N HIS A 8 -15.50 21.50 42.12
CA HIS A 8 -14.73 22.34 43.05
C HIS A 8 -14.65 21.55 44.36
N SER A 9 -13.73 20.60 44.40
CA SER A 9 -13.32 19.90 45.61
C SER A 9 -11.84 19.55 45.44
N THR A 10 -10.98 20.48 45.88
CA THR A 10 -9.56 20.24 46.10
C THR A 10 -9.42 19.35 47.33
N GLN A 11 -9.65 18.04 47.16
CA GLN A 11 -9.29 17.04 48.16
C GLN A 11 -7.81 16.67 47.98
N PRO A 12 -7.02 16.61 49.05
CA PRO A 12 -5.65 16.11 48.97
C PRO A 12 -5.67 14.67 48.45
N VAL A 13 -4.82 14.37 47.48
CA VAL A 13 -4.71 13.06 46.83
C VAL A 13 -4.34 12.03 47.90
N LYS A 14 -5.36 11.34 48.43
CA LYS A 14 -5.15 10.14 49.24
C LYS A 14 -4.50 9.11 48.32
N ASN A 15 -3.31 8.65 48.68
CA ASN A 15 -2.64 7.49 48.09
C ASN A 15 -3.49 6.24 48.33
N CYS A 16 -4.58 6.11 47.57
CA CYS A 16 -5.32 4.87 47.46
C CYS A 16 -4.53 3.97 46.51
N CYS A 17 -4.12 2.79 46.95
CA CYS A 17 -3.58 1.76 46.07
C CYS A 17 -4.61 1.51 44.96
N ARG A 18 -4.38 2.10 43.77
CA ARG A 18 -5.20 1.81 42.60
C ARG A 18 -5.06 0.32 42.32
N THR A 19 -6.18 -0.36 42.14
CA THR A 19 -6.11 -1.75 41.69
C THR A 19 -5.51 -1.78 40.28
N LEU A 20 -5.00 -2.94 39.85
CA LEU A 20 -4.51 -3.11 38.48
C LEU A 20 -5.61 -2.75 37.46
N SER A 21 -6.85 -3.14 37.74
CA SER A 21 -8.03 -2.81 36.93
C SER A 21 -8.24 -1.30 36.81
N ASP A 22 -8.17 -0.55 37.92
CA ASP A 22 -8.32 0.91 37.91
C ASP A 22 -7.21 1.60 37.11
N THR A 23 -5.99 1.05 37.18
CA THR A 23 -4.84 1.58 36.46
C THR A 23 -4.98 1.33 34.95
N VAL A 24 -5.36 0.12 34.54
CA VAL A 24 -5.61 -0.21 33.13
C VAL A 24 -6.78 0.61 32.58
N GLY A 25 -7.88 0.72 33.32
CA GLY A 25 -9.02 1.54 32.93
C GLY A 25 -8.66 3.02 32.74
N TYR A 26 -7.80 3.55 33.60
CA TYR A 26 -7.30 4.91 33.46
C TYR A 26 -6.44 5.11 32.20
N GLU A 27 -5.54 4.19 31.87
CA GLU A 27 -4.73 4.29 30.65
C GLU A 27 -5.57 4.13 29.37
N ILE A 28 -6.58 3.26 29.37
CA ILE A 28 -7.53 3.15 28.24
C ILE A 28 -8.28 4.47 28.05
N ARG A 29 -8.76 5.06 29.14
CA ARG A 29 -9.44 6.36 29.10
C ARG A 29 -8.52 7.47 28.61
N LEU A 30 -7.25 7.47 29.01
CA LEU A 30 -6.25 8.42 28.51
C LEU A 30 -6.00 8.23 27.02
N PHE A 31 -5.74 7.00 26.57
CA PHE A 31 -5.56 6.70 25.14
C PHE A 31 -6.74 7.22 24.32
N TRP A 32 -7.97 6.92 24.76
CA TRP A 32 -9.18 7.45 24.14
C TRP A 32 -9.15 8.99 24.10
N ALA A 33 -8.97 9.65 25.24
CA ALA A 33 -9.01 11.11 25.35
C ALA A 33 -7.95 11.81 24.49
N PHE A 34 -6.77 11.20 24.32
CA PHE A 34 -5.72 11.71 23.44
C PHE A 34 -6.03 11.52 21.95
N SER A 35 -6.74 10.45 21.55
CA SER A 35 -6.71 9.98 20.16
C SER A 35 -8.04 9.99 19.42
N TRP A 36 -9.20 9.94 20.10
CA TRP A 36 -10.49 9.62 19.47
C TRP A 36 -10.88 10.51 18.28
N ARG A 37 -10.47 11.78 18.30
CA ARG A 37 -10.76 12.79 17.26
C ARG A 37 -10.12 12.46 15.91
N ASP A 38 -9.02 11.72 15.93
CA ASP A 38 -8.12 11.52 14.80
C ASP A 38 -8.07 10.07 14.30
N TRP A 39 -8.96 9.21 14.85
CA TRP A 39 -9.05 7.80 14.46
C TRP A 39 -9.37 7.60 12.99
N SER A 40 -10.21 8.47 12.42
CA SER A 40 -10.58 8.41 11.00
C SER A 40 -9.38 8.66 10.09
N ALA A 41 -8.52 9.62 10.44
CA ALA A 41 -7.37 10.01 9.65
C ALA A 41 -6.22 9.00 9.71
N SER A 42 -6.09 8.25 10.81
CA SER A 42 -4.96 7.33 11.02
C SER A 42 -5.37 5.86 11.08
N ILE A 43 -6.05 5.44 12.15
CA ILE A 43 -6.34 4.02 12.42
C ILE A 43 -7.25 3.45 11.33
N ILE A 44 -8.34 4.15 11.00
CA ILE A 44 -9.32 3.69 10.01
C ILE A 44 -8.71 3.74 8.62
N ALA A 45 -8.11 4.87 8.22
CA ALA A 45 -7.49 5.02 6.91
C ALA A 45 -6.37 4.00 6.66
N GLY A 46 -5.46 3.84 7.62
CA GLY A 46 -4.38 2.85 7.55
C GLY A 46 -4.90 1.42 7.47
N THR A 47 -5.91 1.07 8.28
CA THR A 47 -6.47 -0.29 8.26
C THR A 47 -7.24 -0.59 6.98
N ILE A 48 -7.98 0.38 6.42
CA ILE A 48 -8.63 0.25 5.11
C ILE A 48 -7.57 0.00 4.02
N ARG A 49 -6.46 0.74 4.06
CA ARG A 49 -5.36 0.57 3.12
C ARG A 49 -4.69 -0.81 3.25
N THR A 50 -4.52 -1.32 4.47
CA THR A 50 -4.04 -2.70 4.71
C THR A 50 -5.01 -3.74 4.13
N ILE A 51 -6.31 -3.56 4.34
CA ILE A 51 -7.34 -4.46 3.76
C ILE A 51 -7.28 -4.43 2.23
N SER A 52 -7.08 -3.25 1.63
CA SER A 52 -6.88 -3.11 0.19
C SER A 52 -5.64 -3.87 -0.30
N ALA A 53 -4.55 -3.85 0.47
CA ALA A 53 -3.33 -4.60 0.14
C ALA A 53 -3.56 -6.10 0.18
N LEU A 54 -4.26 -6.59 1.22
CA LEU A 54 -4.58 -8.01 1.38
C LEU A 54 -5.42 -8.57 0.22
N ARG A 55 -6.25 -7.74 -0.43
CA ARG A 55 -7.01 -8.14 -1.63
C ARG A 55 -6.15 -8.42 -2.85
N THR A 56 -4.90 -7.98 -2.86
CA THR A 56 -3.94 -8.27 -3.94
C THR A 56 -3.17 -9.58 -3.71
N VAL A 57 -3.33 -10.21 -2.54
CA VAL A 57 -2.67 -11.46 -2.21
C VAL A 57 -3.61 -12.61 -2.56
N ASP A 58 -3.27 -13.35 -3.61
CA ASP A 58 -4.01 -14.56 -4.01
C ASP A 58 -4.07 -15.56 -2.85
N SER A 59 -5.26 -16.08 -2.58
CA SER A 59 -5.50 -17.12 -1.58
C SER A 59 -4.94 -16.79 -0.18
N ALA A 60 -5.09 -15.53 0.25
CA ALA A 60 -4.73 -15.13 1.61
C ALA A 60 -5.48 -15.99 2.66
N SER A 61 -4.74 -16.69 3.51
CA SER A 61 -5.35 -17.48 4.57
C SER A 61 -6.09 -16.58 5.57
N THR A 62 -7.18 -17.06 6.15
CA THR A 62 -7.95 -16.33 7.16
C THR A 62 -7.06 -15.88 8.33
N GLY A 63 -6.11 -16.73 8.73
CA GLY A 63 -5.14 -16.40 9.78
C GLY A 63 -4.20 -15.24 9.40
N LEU A 64 -3.76 -15.16 8.15
CA LEU A 64 -2.95 -14.05 7.66
C LEU A 64 -3.74 -12.74 7.67
N VAL A 65 -5.00 -12.78 7.21
CA VAL A 65 -5.88 -11.60 7.17
C VAL A 65 -6.11 -11.05 8.58
N ILE A 66 -6.52 -11.91 9.53
CA ILE A 66 -6.77 -11.52 10.93
C ILE A 66 -5.52 -10.92 11.55
N ARG A 67 -4.37 -11.59 11.39
CA ARG A 67 -3.09 -11.10 11.94
C ARG A 67 -2.69 -9.75 11.35
N SER A 68 -2.84 -9.56 10.05
CA SER A 68 -2.45 -8.31 9.38
C SER A 68 -3.36 -7.14 9.78
N ILE A 69 -4.66 -7.38 9.93
CA ILE A 69 -5.61 -6.37 10.42
C ILE A 69 -5.33 -6.02 11.88
N ALA A 70 -5.16 -7.03 12.75
CA ALA A 70 -4.84 -6.80 14.16
C ALA A 70 -3.52 -6.02 14.32
N HIS A 71 -2.51 -6.38 13.51
CA HIS A 71 -1.24 -5.69 13.48
C HIS A 71 -1.39 -4.24 12.99
N SER A 72 -2.15 -4.00 11.93
CA SER A 72 -2.47 -2.66 11.42
C SER A 72 -3.14 -1.80 12.48
N LEU A 73 -4.14 -2.31 13.19
CA LEU A 73 -4.82 -1.60 14.27
C LEU A 73 -3.85 -1.20 15.39
N GLY A 74 -3.00 -2.13 15.83
CA GLY A 74 -1.99 -1.86 16.87
C GLY A 74 -0.92 -0.86 16.41
N TYR A 75 -0.40 -1.02 15.20
CA TYR A 75 0.61 -0.12 14.63
C TYR A 75 0.07 1.30 14.50
N PHE A 76 -1.13 1.46 13.91
CA PHE A 76 -1.70 2.80 13.71
C PHE A 76 -2.24 3.43 14.99
N ALA A 77 -2.58 2.63 16.01
CA ALA A 77 -2.84 3.16 17.34
C ALA A 77 -1.59 3.80 17.95
N LEU A 78 -0.42 3.15 17.83
CA LEU A 78 0.86 3.71 18.30
C LEU A 78 1.31 4.93 17.47
N PHE A 79 1.20 4.82 16.13
CA PHE A 79 1.46 5.91 15.19
C PHE A 79 0.73 7.19 15.58
N LEU A 80 -0.58 7.06 15.84
CA LEU A 80 -1.43 8.18 16.20
C LEU A 80 -1.15 8.66 17.62
N TYR A 81 -1.02 7.74 18.57
CA TYR A 81 -0.88 8.10 19.98
C TYR A 81 0.42 8.86 20.25
N ALA A 82 1.54 8.42 19.67
CA ALA A 82 2.81 9.13 19.80
C ALA A 82 2.73 10.55 19.21
N PHE A 83 2.10 10.71 18.05
CA PHE A 83 1.89 12.03 17.43
C PHE A 83 0.99 12.94 18.27
N ASN A 84 -0.15 12.43 18.73
CA ASN A 84 -1.12 13.22 19.49
C ASN A 84 -0.58 13.67 20.85
N ILE A 85 0.20 12.84 21.54
CA ILE A 85 0.84 13.25 22.79
C ILE A 85 1.86 14.38 22.51
N ALA A 86 2.72 14.22 21.50
CA ALA A 86 3.70 15.24 21.14
C ALA A 86 3.04 16.57 20.76
N GLY A 87 1.99 16.51 19.94
CA GLY A 87 1.20 17.66 19.54
C GLY A 87 0.64 18.40 20.74
N GLN A 88 -0.07 17.70 21.63
CA GLN A 88 -0.68 18.32 22.81
C GLN A 88 0.34 18.85 23.83
N ILE A 89 1.55 18.28 23.91
CA ILE A 89 2.63 18.86 24.72
C ILE A 89 3.05 20.24 24.17
N ASN A 90 3.11 20.39 22.85
CA ASN A 90 3.47 21.65 22.19
C ASN A 90 2.33 22.69 22.18
N SER A 91 1.08 22.24 22.11
CA SER A 91 -0.10 23.10 21.90
C SER A 91 -0.94 23.35 23.15
N VAL A 92 -0.38 23.29 24.37
CA VAL A 92 -1.18 23.41 25.61
C VAL A 92 -1.97 24.72 25.68
N ASP A 93 -1.32 25.85 25.37
CA ASP A 93 -1.94 27.17 25.49
C ASP A 93 -3.00 27.40 24.40
N GLU A 94 -2.74 26.92 23.19
CA GLU A 94 -3.71 26.90 22.08
C GLU A 94 -4.92 26.02 22.42
N ASP A 95 -4.67 24.79 22.90
CA ASP A 95 -5.71 23.82 23.21
C ASP A 95 -6.56 24.28 24.40
N ARG A 96 -6.04 25.11 25.31
CA ARG A 96 -6.85 25.72 26.38
C ARG A 96 -7.99 26.57 25.83
N ILE A 97 -7.82 27.12 24.63
CA ILE A 97 -8.81 27.95 23.94
C ILE A 97 -9.69 27.08 23.04
N ASN A 98 -9.06 26.34 22.11
CA ASN A 98 -9.80 25.64 21.06
C ASN A 98 -10.41 24.30 21.54
N LYS A 99 -9.74 23.61 22.47
CA LYS A 99 -10.00 22.20 22.82
C LYS A 99 -9.80 21.95 24.32
N PRO A 100 -10.53 22.66 25.21
CA PRO A 100 -10.27 22.65 26.66
C PRO A 100 -10.50 21.28 27.32
N ASP A 101 -11.20 20.37 26.66
CA ASP A 101 -11.43 19.01 27.14
C ASP A 101 -10.24 18.06 26.91
N ARG A 102 -9.19 18.48 26.18
CA ARG A 102 -8.00 17.67 25.95
C ARG A 102 -7.29 17.32 27.28
N PRO A 103 -6.62 16.16 27.37
CA PRO A 103 -5.98 15.69 28.60
C PRO A 103 -5.07 16.69 29.32
N LEU A 104 -4.27 17.47 28.58
CA LEU A 104 -3.33 18.44 29.16
C LEU A 104 -4.02 19.73 29.63
N PRO A 105 -4.83 20.43 28.80
CA PRO A 105 -5.58 21.61 29.26
C PRO A 105 -6.56 21.34 30.40
N SER A 106 -7.24 20.18 30.38
CA SER A 106 -8.19 19.78 31.42
C SER A 106 -7.53 19.33 32.74
N GLY A 107 -6.20 19.19 32.76
CA GLY A 107 -5.46 18.71 33.93
C GLY A 107 -5.60 17.21 34.21
N LEU A 108 -6.14 16.42 33.27
CA LEU A 108 -6.26 14.97 33.40
C LEU A 108 -4.90 14.27 33.50
N VAL A 109 -3.86 14.87 32.89
CA VAL A 109 -2.46 14.42 32.95
C VAL A 109 -1.54 15.62 33.12
N THR A 110 -0.43 15.45 33.84
CA THR A 110 0.59 16.49 33.98
C THR A 110 1.51 16.52 32.74
N LEU A 111 2.14 17.67 32.47
CA LEU A 111 3.12 17.78 31.37
C LEU A 111 4.26 16.77 31.49
N LYS A 112 4.80 16.60 32.70
CA LYS A 112 5.83 15.59 32.98
C LYS A 112 5.31 14.16 32.69
N GLY A 113 4.07 13.86 33.10
CA GLY A 113 3.44 12.57 32.83
C GLY A 113 3.24 12.30 31.34
N ALA A 114 2.81 13.31 30.58
CA ALA A 114 2.67 13.25 29.13
C ALA A 114 4.03 13.04 28.44
N GLY A 115 5.08 13.74 28.87
CA GLY A 115 6.44 13.58 28.35
C GLY A 115 6.99 12.17 28.54
N ILE A 116 6.87 11.60 29.76
CA ILE A 116 7.25 10.21 30.02
C ILE A 116 6.47 9.24 29.13
N ARG A 117 5.16 9.49 28.95
CA ARG A 117 4.31 8.72 28.04
C ARG A 117 4.84 8.73 26.62
N TRP A 118 5.17 9.92 26.14
CA TRP A 118 5.59 10.13 24.78
C TRP A 118 6.87 9.36 24.48
N TYR A 119 7.87 9.42 25.38
CA TYR A 119 9.08 8.62 25.24
C TYR A 119 8.78 7.12 25.26
N ALA A 120 7.99 6.64 26.22
CA ALA A 120 7.66 5.21 26.33
C ALA A 120 6.92 4.69 25.08
N MET A 121 5.91 5.43 24.60
CA MET A 121 5.12 5.04 23.43
C MET A 121 5.90 5.18 22.13
N THR A 122 6.78 6.18 22.01
CA THR A 122 7.65 6.35 20.84
C THR A 122 8.68 5.23 20.76
N LEU A 123 9.29 4.83 21.88
CA LEU A 123 10.20 3.68 21.92
C LEU A 123 9.48 2.38 21.56
N LEU A 124 8.27 2.16 22.09
CA LEU A 124 7.44 1.00 21.72
C LEU A 124 7.09 1.03 20.22
N PHE A 125 6.71 2.19 19.68
CA PHE A 125 6.40 2.37 18.26
C PHE A 125 7.60 2.04 17.36
N LEU A 126 8.80 2.52 17.73
CA LEU A 126 10.04 2.20 17.02
C LEU A 126 10.35 0.70 17.08
N ALA A 127 10.21 0.07 18.25
CA ALA A 127 10.43 -1.37 18.41
C ALA A 127 9.45 -2.19 17.54
N VAL A 128 8.16 -1.83 17.53
CA VAL A 128 7.16 -2.44 16.64
C VAL A 128 7.54 -2.22 15.16
N GLY A 129 8.00 -1.01 14.81
CA GLY A 129 8.49 -0.70 13.46
C GLY A 129 9.63 -1.61 12.99
N VAL A 130 10.61 -1.88 13.88
CA VAL A 130 11.70 -2.84 13.62
C VAL A 130 11.16 -4.25 13.46
N ALA A 131 10.34 -4.73 14.41
CA ALA A 131 9.76 -6.07 14.38
C ALA A 131 8.89 -6.34 13.14
N SER A 132 8.32 -5.28 12.57
CA SER A 132 7.45 -5.32 11.39
C SER A 132 8.18 -5.19 10.06
N GLY A 133 9.49 -4.90 10.06
CA GLY A 133 10.26 -4.65 8.84
C GLY A 133 9.94 -3.32 8.14
N VAL A 134 9.27 -2.37 8.82
CA VAL A 134 8.88 -1.06 8.27
C VAL A 134 9.58 0.12 8.95
N PHE A 135 10.72 -0.16 9.60
CA PHE A 135 11.45 0.81 10.43
C PHE A 135 11.72 2.15 9.74
N LEU A 136 12.06 2.15 8.45
CA LEU A 136 12.31 3.38 7.69
C LEU A 136 11.12 4.36 7.76
N TRP A 137 9.90 3.88 7.50
CA TRP A 137 8.70 4.73 7.54
C TRP A 137 8.34 5.13 8.96
N THR A 138 8.56 4.24 9.93
CA THR A 138 8.36 4.50 11.36
C THR A 138 9.27 5.63 11.85
N ILE A 139 10.58 5.56 11.57
CA ILE A 139 11.54 6.57 12.04
C ILE A 139 11.33 7.91 11.32
N LEU A 140 10.98 7.90 10.03
CA LEU A 140 10.61 9.12 9.30
C LEU A 140 9.39 9.79 9.93
N TRP A 141 8.37 9.04 10.33
CA TRP A 141 7.22 9.61 11.03
C TRP A 141 7.59 10.22 12.39
N VAL A 142 8.49 9.57 13.14
CA VAL A 142 9.01 10.13 14.40
C VAL A 142 9.76 11.44 14.14
N PHE A 143 10.62 11.50 13.12
CA PHE A 143 11.31 12.74 12.76
C PHE A 143 10.35 13.85 12.36
N ILE A 144 9.33 13.55 11.54
CA ILE A 144 8.30 14.51 11.15
C ILE A 144 7.53 15.00 12.38
N THR A 145 7.16 14.10 13.30
CA THR A 145 6.49 14.44 14.55
C THR A 145 7.34 15.38 15.40
N VAL A 146 8.62 15.06 15.59
CA VAL A 146 9.55 15.90 16.36
C VAL A 146 9.70 17.28 15.71
N TYR A 147 9.84 17.33 14.38
CA TYR A 147 9.99 18.58 13.67
C TYR A 147 8.74 19.46 13.77
N LEU A 148 7.56 18.88 13.58
CA LEU A 148 6.27 19.56 13.72
C LEU A 148 6.05 20.07 15.15
N CYS A 149 6.29 19.23 16.16
CA CYS A 149 5.90 19.53 17.54
C CYS A 149 6.98 20.25 18.34
N PHE A 150 8.27 20.14 18.00
CA PHE A 150 9.35 20.68 18.84
C PHE A 150 10.34 21.58 18.09
N CYS A 151 10.31 21.59 16.75
CA CYS A 151 11.21 22.41 15.94
C CYS A 151 10.49 23.53 15.16
N GLY A 152 9.20 23.75 15.43
CA GLY A 152 8.42 24.82 14.82
C GLY A 152 7.95 24.54 13.39
N GLY A 153 7.93 23.28 12.96
CA GLY A 153 7.37 22.88 11.66
C GLY A 153 5.87 23.14 11.54
N ASP A 154 5.18 23.31 12.66
CA ASP A 154 3.76 23.66 12.77
C ASP A 154 3.44 25.14 12.52
N LYS A 155 4.45 26.03 12.52
CA LYS A 155 4.24 27.49 12.50
C LYS A 155 3.75 28.06 11.17
N HIS A 156 3.99 27.35 10.07
CA HIS A 156 3.64 27.83 8.72
C HIS A 156 2.84 26.77 7.96
N TRP A 157 1.75 27.19 7.32
CA TRP A 157 0.83 26.31 6.59
C TRP A 157 1.53 25.40 5.57
N PHE A 158 2.50 25.95 4.83
CA PHE A 158 3.23 25.19 3.81
C PHE A 158 4.01 24.04 4.44
N THR A 159 4.81 24.33 5.46
CA THR A 159 5.64 23.35 6.15
C THR A 159 4.78 22.32 6.88
N LYS A 160 3.80 22.80 7.66
CA LYS A 160 2.89 21.96 8.43
C LYS A 160 2.13 21.00 7.52
N ASN A 161 1.38 21.53 6.56
CA ASN A 161 0.40 20.76 5.80
C ASN A 161 0.97 20.20 4.50
N LEU A 162 1.57 21.03 3.63
CA LEU A 162 2.03 20.54 2.31
C LEU A 162 3.29 19.68 2.38
N VAL A 163 4.18 19.92 3.33
CA VAL A 163 5.41 19.13 3.48
C VAL A 163 5.20 18.01 4.49
N CYS A 164 4.98 18.35 5.75
CA CYS A 164 5.00 17.38 6.84
C CYS A 164 3.77 16.47 6.84
N MET A 165 2.55 16.99 6.67
CA MET A 165 1.36 16.12 6.60
C MET A 165 1.35 15.26 5.34
N SER A 166 1.84 15.74 4.19
CA SER A 166 2.04 14.90 3.02
C SER A 166 3.08 13.80 3.26
N ALA A 167 4.27 14.14 3.78
CA ALA A 167 5.29 13.14 4.08
C ALA A 167 4.82 12.11 5.11
N GLY A 168 4.11 12.56 6.16
CA GLY A 168 3.49 11.68 7.15
C GLY A 168 2.44 10.76 6.55
N SER A 169 1.64 11.26 5.61
CA SER A 169 0.68 10.45 4.86
C SER A 169 1.37 9.39 4.00
N VAL A 170 2.52 9.69 3.41
CA VAL A 170 3.32 8.69 2.69
C VAL A 170 3.76 7.59 3.66
N CYS A 171 4.33 7.95 4.82
CA CYS A 171 4.72 6.98 5.83
C CYS A 171 3.55 6.06 6.22
N LEU A 172 2.38 6.64 6.50
CA LEU A 172 1.18 5.88 6.86
C LEU A 172 0.76 4.92 5.75
N LEU A 173 0.64 5.40 4.50
CA LEU A 173 0.14 4.62 3.38
C LEU A 173 1.12 3.51 2.95
N GLN A 174 2.42 3.77 3.05
CA GLN A 174 3.47 2.78 2.74
C GLN A 174 3.51 1.66 3.78
N VAL A 175 3.42 1.99 5.07
CA VAL A 175 3.33 0.97 6.12
C VAL A 175 2.04 0.17 5.97
N ALA A 176 0.90 0.84 5.79
CA ALA A 176 -0.38 0.16 5.65
C ALA A 176 -0.36 -0.87 4.51
N TRP A 177 0.26 -0.52 3.38
CA TRP A 177 0.44 -1.48 2.30
C TRP A 177 1.38 -2.62 2.68
N ALA A 178 2.57 -2.31 3.22
CA ALA A 178 3.58 -3.30 3.59
C ALA A 178 3.07 -4.35 4.61
N LEU A 179 2.13 -3.98 5.46
CA LEU A 179 1.51 -4.90 6.42
C LEU A 179 0.60 -5.94 5.77
N GLY A 180 0.10 -5.68 4.55
CA GLY A 180 -0.78 -6.60 3.82
C GLY A 180 -0.14 -7.26 2.60
N ALA A 181 0.74 -6.56 1.89
CA ALA A 181 1.38 -7.04 0.67
C ALA A 181 2.73 -6.34 0.41
N PRO A 182 3.63 -6.92 -0.43
CA PRO A 182 4.86 -6.27 -0.84
C PRO A 182 4.60 -4.91 -1.52
N ILE A 183 5.40 -3.90 -1.18
CA ILE A 183 5.33 -2.58 -1.82
C ILE A 183 5.84 -2.68 -3.26
N THR A 184 5.08 -2.12 -4.20
CA THR A 184 5.51 -1.95 -5.60
C THR A 184 5.64 -0.46 -5.95
N VAL A 185 6.30 -0.14 -7.07
CA VAL A 185 6.44 1.23 -7.56
C VAL A 185 5.08 1.87 -7.79
N ARG A 186 4.14 1.16 -8.41
CA ARG A 186 2.77 1.63 -8.66
C ARG A 186 2.07 2.07 -7.37
N GLU A 187 2.18 1.26 -6.32
CA GLU A 187 1.53 1.52 -5.04
C GLU A 187 2.20 2.70 -4.31
N THR A 188 3.50 2.86 -4.47
CA THR A 188 4.24 4.03 -3.97
C THR A 188 3.82 5.31 -4.70
N CYS A 189 3.62 5.26 -6.02
CA CYS A 189 3.09 6.39 -6.79
C CYS A 189 1.69 6.78 -6.31
N TRP A 190 0.79 5.80 -6.11
CA TRP A 190 -0.54 6.07 -5.57
C TRP A 190 -0.50 6.64 -4.16
N ALA A 191 0.36 6.11 -3.28
CA ALA A 191 0.57 6.65 -1.95
C ALA A 191 1.05 8.11 -2.00
N ALA A 192 1.97 8.44 -2.89
CA ALA A 192 2.45 9.81 -3.09
C ALA A 192 1.33 10.75 -3.57
N ILE A 193 0.55 10.35 -4.58
CA ILE A 193 -0.59 11.14 -5.10
C ILE A 193 -1.61 11.42 -3.99
N LEU A 194 -2.04 10.37 -3.27
CA LEU A 194 -2.98 10.51 -2.17
C LEU A 194 -2.42 11.41 -1.07
N SER A 195 -1.12 11.32 -0.80
CA SER A 195 -0.45 12.14 0.22
C SER A 195 -0.36 13.62 -0.17
N CYS A 196 -0.18 13.95 -1.45
CA CYS A 196 -0.27 15.32 -1.94
C CYS A 196 -1.69 15.87 -1.73
N VAL A 197 -2.72 15.08 -2.03
CA VAL A 197 -4.12 15.47 -1.78
C VAL A 197 -4.35 15.69 -0.28
N THR A 198 -3.87 14.80 0.57
CA THR A 198 -3.98 14.94 2.03
C THR A 198 -3.32 16.22 2.52
N GLY A 199 -2.13 16.58 2.06
CA GLY A 199 -1.46 17.82 2.46
C GLY A 199 -2.25 19.08 2.08
N ILE A 200 -2.91 19.07 0.91
CA ILE A 200 -3.79 20.17 0.49
C ILE A 200 -5.02 20.23 1.40
N VAL A 201 -5.73 19.11 1.57
CA VAL A 201 -6.99 19.05 2.34
C VAL A 201 -6.76 19.24 3.84
N ALA A 202 -5.56 18.94 4.36
CA ALA A 202 -5.20 19.14 5.76
C ALA A 202 -5.39 20.60 6.21
N ASN A 203 -5.23 21.57 5.30
CA ASN A 203 -5.49 22.99 5.60
C ASN A 203 -6.94 23.26 6.04
N VAL A 204 -7.91 22.41 5.68
CA VAL A 204 -9.31 22.55 6.12
C VAL A 204 -9.45 22.28 7.62
N GLN A 205 -8.58 21.46 8.20
CA GLN A 205 -8.64 21.14 9.64
C GLN A 205 -8.31 22.36 10.50
N ASP A 206 -7.41 23.23 10.01
CA ASP A 206 -6.99 24.46 10.69
C ASP A 206 -8.13 25.48 10.83
N LEU A 207 -9.27 25.33 10.13
CA LEU A 207 -10.44 26.18 10.31
C LEU A 207 -10.99 26.15 11.74
N ARG A 208 -10.84 25.03 12.44
CA ARG A 208 -11.31 24.86 13.82
C ARG A 208 -10.39 25.53 14.83
N ASP A 209 -9.16 25.84 14.41
CA ASP A 209 -8.08 26.25 15.29
C ASP A 209 -7.66 27.72 15.10
N VAL A 210 -8.38 28.47 14.25
CA VAL A 210 -8.06 29.85 13.84
C VAL A 210 -7.79 30.79 15.03
N ASP A 211 -8.62 30.75 16.07
CA ASP A 211 -8.49 31.68 17.19
C ASP A 211 -7.25 31.38 18.05
N GLY A 212 -7.01 30.10 18.36
CA GLY A 212 -5.77 29.67 19.02
C GLY A 212 -4.51 29.90 18.16
N ASP A 213 -4.59 29.69 16.84
CA ASP A 213 -3.47 29.94 15.91
C ASP A 213 -3.09 31.43 15.87
N LYS A 214 -4.06 32.35 15.88
CA LYS A 214 -3.81 33.80 15.92
C LYS A 214 -3.05 34.21 17.17
N ILE A 215 -3.44 33.68 18.33
CA ILE A 215 -2.84 34.03 19.64
C ILE A 215 -1.43 33.46 19.76
N THR A 216 -1.21 32.25 19.25
CA THR A 216 0.12 31.62 19.22
C THR A 216 1.03 32.13 18.09
N GLY A 217 0.52 33.01 17.22
CA GLY A 217 1.28 33.61 16.12
C GLY A 217 1.55 32.67 14.95
N ARG A 218 0.78 31.59 14.80
CA ARG A 218 0.92 30.66 13.67
C ARG A 218 0.31 31.25 12.40
N ARG A 219 0.97 30.99 11.28
CA ARG A 219 0.52 31.39 9.94
C ARG A 219 -0.09 30.19 9.21
N THR A 220 -1.21 29.69 9.74
CA THR A 220 -2.01 28.66 9.06
C THR A 220 -2.80 29.27 7.90
N LEU A 221 -3.19 28.46 6.92
CA LEU A 221 -3.76 28.97 5.67
C LEU A 221 -5.09 29.73 5.90
N PRO A 222 -5.98 29.30 6.81
CA PRO A 222 -7.14 30.09 7.22
C PRO A 222 -6.79 31.45 7.85
N VAL A 223 -5.73 31.53 8.66
CA VAL A 223 -5.28 32.78 9.29
C VAL A 223 -4.73 33.75 8.24
N VAL A 224 -3.97 33.24 7.28
CA VAL A 224 -3.34 34.07 6.23
C VAL A 224 -4.36 34.56 5.20
N LEU A 225 -5.29 33.70 4.76
CA LEU A 225 -6.27 34.04 3.73
C LEU A 225 -7.54 34.71 4.28
N GLY A 226 -7.81 34.59 5.57
CA GLY A 226 -9.04 35.09 6.19
C GLY A 226 -10.27 34.54 5.49
N ASP A 227 -11.23 35.43 5.17
CA ASP A 227 -12.50 35.04 4.53
C ASP A 227 -12.34 34.40 3.15
N ASN A 228 -11.24 34.67 2.46
CA ASN A 228 -10.96 34.11 1.13
C ASN A 228 -10.62 32.62 1.18
N PHE A 229 -10.25 32.08 2.34
CA PHE A 229 -9.85 30.69 2.50
C PHE A 229 -10.88 29.71 1.91
N ARG A 230 -12.17 29.93 2.21
CA ARG A 230 -13.26 29.06 1.76
C ARG A 230 -13.34 28.96 0.24
N TRP A 231 -13.13 30.08 -0.45
CA TRP A 231 -13.20 30.17 -1.91
C TRP A 231 -11.98 29.55 -2.57
N VAL A 232 -10.79 29.80 -2.01
CA VAL A 232 -9.53 29.20 -2.49
C VAL A 232 -9.57 27.68 -2.36
N MET A 233 -9.99 27.16 -1.20
CA MET A 233 -10.09 25.71 -1.00
C MET A 233 -11.17 25.07 -1.86
N ALA A 234 -12.33 25.71 -2.02
CA ALA A 234 -13.37 25.23 -2.92
C ALA A 234 -12.87 25.16 -4.38
N ALA A 235 -12.17 26.20 -4.85
CA ALA A 235 -11.58 26.21 -6.19
C ALA A 235 -10.59 25.05 -6.39
N ILE A 236 -9.68 24.82 -5.42
CA ILE A 236 -8.70 23.74 -5.51
C ILE A 236 -9.40 22.36 -5.57
N ILE A 237 -10.40 22.13 -4.71
CA ILE A 237 -11.12 20.85 -4.66
C ILE A 237 -11.96 20.62 -5.94
N CYS A 238 -12.58 21.66 -6.48
CA CYS A 238 -13.38 21.55 -7.71
C CYS A 238 -12.53 21.41 -8.99
N VAL A 239 -11.35 22.03 -9.02
CA VAL A 239 -10.45 22.00 -10.20
C VAL A 239 -9.64 20.70 -10.25
N ALA A 240 -9.25 20.12 -9.11
CA ALA A 240 -8.41 18.91 -9.06
C ALA A 240 -8.98 17.70 -9.88
N PRO A 241 -10.28 17.36 -9.82
CA PRO A 241 -10.86 16.30 -10.67
C PRO A 241 -10.96 16.69 -12.15
N SER A 242 -10.95 17.98 -12.47
CA SER A 242 -11.15 18.51 -13.82
C SER A 242 -9.88 18.42 -14.68
N ILE A 243 -8.71 18.49 -14.04
CA ILE A 243 -7.41 18.30 -14.70
C ILE A 243 -7.23 16.85 -15.20
N GLY A 244 -7.79 15.86 -14.49
CA GLY A 244 -7.72 14.44 -14.89
C GLY A 244 -8.59 14.08 -16.08
N LYS A 245 -9.68 14.82 -16.35
CA LYS A 245 -10.61 14.53 -17.45
C LYS A 245 -10.08 14.97 -18.83
N ASN A 246 -9.17 15.94 -18.88
CA ASN A 246 -8.57 16.42 -20.13
C ASN A 246 -7.39 15.57 -20.63
N ASN A 247 -6.88 14.63 -19.82
CA ASN A 247 -5.85 13.67 -20.22
C ASN A 247 -6.45 12.32 -20.65
N LYS A 248 -7.25 12.33 -21.74
CA LYS A 248 -7.58 11.10 -22.49
C LYS A 248 -6.41 10.56 -23.33
N LYS A 249 -5.20 11.10 -23.18
CA LYS A 249 -3.98 10.50 -23.72
C LYS A 249 -3.37 9.62 -22.63
N LYS A 250 -3.35 8.30 -22.85
CA LYS A 250 -2.58 7.36 -22.02
C LYS A 250 -1.17 7.96 -21.83
N PRO A 251 -0.65 8.10 -20.60
CA PRO A 251 0.73 8.49 -20.42
C PRO A 251 1.61 7.47 -21.15
N ALA A 252 2.51 7.96 -22.00
CA ALA A 252 3.51 7.10 -22.63
C ALA A 252 4.34 6.43 -21.52
N PRO A 253 4.74 5.17 -21.68
CA PRO A 253 5.64 4.53 -20.73
C PRO A 253 6.90 5.39 -20.56
N PRO A 254 7.44 5.51 -19.33
CA PRO A 254 8.65 6.29 -19.10
C PRO A 254 9.80 5.73 -19.95
N PRO A 255 10.71 6.58 -20.45
CA PRO A 255 11.84 6.14 -21.27
C PRO A 255 12.71 5.14 -20.50
N GLU A 256 13.21 4.11 -21.19
CA GLU A 256 14.02 3.00 -20.62
C GLU A 256 15.21 3.48 -19.79
N SER A 257 15.71 4.69 -20.01
CA SER A 257 16.81 5.30 -19.26
C SER A 257 16.51 5.50 -17.76
N LEU A 258 15.23 5.54 -17.35
CA LEU A 258 14.82 5.64 -15.94
C LEU A 258 14.90 4.32 -15.17
N PHE A 259 15.05 3.18 -15.86
CA PHE A 259 15.21 1.86 -15.23
C PHE A 259 16.66 1.56 -14.80
N HIS A 260 17.62 2.40 -15.20
CA HIS A 260 19.06 2.15 -14.97
C HIS A 260 19.66 2.82 -13.73
N ILE A 261 18.89 3.61 -12.98
CA ILE A 261 19.41 4.29 -11.78
C ILE A 261 18.81 3.61 -10.55
N LEU A 262 19.66 2.86 -9.83
CA LEU A 262 19.44 2.11 -8.58
C LEU A 262 19.36 0.58 -8.73
N HIS A 263 20.46 -0.04 -9.14
CA HIS A 263 20.85 -1.31 -8.52
C HIS A 263 22.36 -1.28 -8.21
N PRO A 264 22.78 -1.32 -6.94
CA PRO A 264 24.18 -1.59 -6.63
C PRO A 264 24.51 -3.01 -7.11
N ALA A 265 25.63 -3.12 -7.82
CA ALA A 265 26.15 -4.37 -8.35
C ALA A 265 26.32 -5.41 -7.23
N SER A 266 25.51 -6.46 -7.25
CA SER A 266 25.85 -7.73 -6.60
C SER A 266 25.08 -8.91 -7.20
N SER A 267 25.82 -9.73 -7.95
CA SER A 267 25.57 -11.12 -8.36
C SER A 267 24.47 -11.41 -9.42
N PRO A 268 24.81 -12.03 -10.56
CA PRO A 268 23.87 -12.32 -11.66
C PRO A 268 22.85 -13.43 -11.37
N SER A 269 22.96 -14.14 -10.24
CA SER A 269 22.15 -15.34 -9.94
C SER A 269 20.79 -15.09 -9.26
N ARG A 270 20.43 -13.85 -8.89
CA ARG A 270 19.12 -13.55 -8.26
C ARG A 270 18.06 -12.98 -9.22
N ALA A 271 18.46 -12.44 -10.36
CA ALA A 271 17.52 -11.85 -11.33
C ALA A 271 16.58 -12.91 -11.94
N ILE A 272 17.07 -14.13 -12.16
CA ILE A 272 16.33 -15.22 -12.79
C ILE A 272 15.38 -15.91 -11.78
N ILE A 273 15.78 -16.07 -10.52
CA ILE A 273 14.95 -16.69 -9.48
C ILE A 273 13.71 -15.83 -9.16
N SER A 274 13.84 -14.50 -9.24
CA SER A 274 12.70 -13.58 -9.07
C SER A 274 11.69 -13.67 -10.21
N ARG A 275 12.12 -14.03 -11.43
CA ARG A 275 11.26 -14.22 -12.60
C ARG A 275 10.62 -15.60 -12.64
N LEU A 276 11.31 -16.65 -12.21
CA LEU A 276 10.76 -18.03 -12.19
C LEU A 276 9.68 -18.24 -11.11
N LEU A 277 9.75 -17.55 -9.97
CA LEU A 277 8.76 -17.69 -8.90
C LEU A 277 7.39 -17.09 -9.23
N VAL A 278 7.31 -16.20 -10.23
CA VAL A 278 6.03 -15.64 -10.72
C VAL A 278 5.21 -16.71 -11.47
N ILE A 279 5.86 -17.76 -12.00
CA ILE A 279 5.21 -18.73 -12.90
C ILE A 279 4.77 -20.02 -12.17
N ALA A 280 5.39 -20.38 -11.04
CA ALA A 280 5.06 -21.62 -10.32
C ALA A 280 3.69 -21.61 -9.59
N ARG A 281 2.96 -20.48 -9.59
CA ARG A 281 1.76 -20.29 -8.77
C ARG A 281 0.45 -20.80 -9.39
N HIS A 282 0.47 -21.39 -10.59
CA HIS A 282 -0.75 -21.77 -11.33
C HIS A 282 -1.02 -23.27 -11.49
N ARG A 283 -0.32 -24.17 -10.78
CA ARG A 283 -0.66 -25.61 -10.83
C ARG A 283 -0.64 -26.27 -9.46
N ARG A 284 -1.76 -26.19 -8.75
CA ARG A 284 -2.17 -27.21 -7.77
C ARG A 284 -3.66 -27.02 -7.49
N HIS A 285 -4.53 -27.48 -8.40
CA HIS A 285 -5.88 -28.00 -8.12
C HIS A 285 -6.59 -28.24 -9.47
N ALA A 286 -6.62 -29.49 -9.94
CA ALA A 286 -7.58 -29.89 -10.98
C ALA A 286 -7.91 -31.38 -10.81
N HIS A 287 -9.09 -31.65 -10.24
CA HIS A 287 -9.80 -32.91 -10.35
C HIS A 287 -11.12 -32.65 -11.11
N ALA A 288 -11.27 -33.28 -12.30
CA ALA A 288 -12.50 -33.63 -13.07
C ALA A 288 -13.46 -32.49 -13.53
N PRO A 289 -14.51 -32.70 -14.40
CA PRO A 289 -14.97 -33.87 -15.20
C PRO A 289 -15.23 -33.57 -16.72
N ARG A 290 -15.74 -34.57 -17.48
CA ARG A 290 -16.03 -34.58 -18.94
C ARG A 290 -17.23 -33.71 -19.36
N ILE A 291 -17.11 -32.98 -20.48
CA ILE A 291 -18.24 -32.40 -21.24
C ILE A 291 -18.07 -32.66 -22.76
N HIS A 292 -19.18 -32.95 -23.44
CA HIS A 292 -19.32 -33.40 -24.84
C HIS A 292 -19.70 -32.21 -25.74
N LEU A 293 -18.96 -31.97 -26.84
CA LEU A 293 -19.29 -30.93 -27.84
C LEU A 293 -19.85 -31.55 -29.13
N ARG A 294 -21.07 -31.15 -29.51
CA ARG A 294 -21.73 -31.42 -30.78
C ARG A 294 -21.54 -30.24 -31.73
N GLY A 295 -21.06 -30.53 -32.93
CA GLY A 295 -21.33 -29.76 -34.16
C GLY A 295 -20.44 -28.54 -34.43
N LEU A 296 -19.37 -28.74 -35.21
CA LEU A 296 -18.94 -27.87 -36.32
C LEU A 296 -17.82 -28.58 -37.14
N SER A 297 -18.02 -28.55 -38.46
CA SER A 297 -17.23 -28.97 -39.64
C SER A 297 -15.84 -29.62 -39.40
N ARG A 298 -15.63 -30.93 -39.60
CA ARG A 298 -15.31 -31.66 -40.86
C ARG A 298 -14.17 -31.08 -41.71
N GLN A 299 -12.91 -31.19 -41.23
CA GLN A 299 -11.71 -31.56 -42.05
C GLN A 299 -10.38 -31.62 -41.26
N VAL A 300 -10.34 -32.27 -40.08
CA VAL A 300 -9.07 -32.66 -39.42
C VAL A 300 -9.28 -34.01 -38.71
N PRO A 301 -8.35 -34.99 -38.80
CA PRO A 301 -8.52 -36.26 -38.11
C PRO A 301 -8.55 -36.04 -36.59
N ARG A 302 -9.71 -36.28 -35.98
CA ARG A 302 -9.86 -36.31 -34.52
C ARG A 302 -9.09 -37.50 -33.96
N ARG A 303 -7.95 -37.26 -33.33
CA ARG A 303 -7.32 -38.20 -32.40
C ARG A 303 -7.24 -37.56 -31.01
N PRO A 304 -7.67 -38.25 -29.94
CA PRO A 304 -7.57 -37.71 -28.59
C PRO A 304 -6.10 -37.56 -28.16
N VAL A 305 -5.78 -36.41 -27.57
CA VAL A 305 -4.45 -36.02 -27.02
C VAL A 305 -4.13 -36.78 -25.72
N ARG A 306 -4.48 -38.08 -25.64
CA ARG A 306 -4.18 -38.91 -24.46
C ARG A 306 -3.03 -39.89 -24.66
N ASP A 307 -2.62 -40.13 -25.92
CA ASP A 307 -1.66 -41.20 -26.22
C ASP A 307 -0.26 -40.73 -26.65
N ARG A 308 0.08 -39.44 -26.49
CA ARG A 308 1.41 -38.93 -26.88
C ARG A 308 2.28 -38.34 -25.77
N VAL A 309 1.93 -38.58 -24.51
CA VAL A 309 2.84 -38.31 -23.38
C VAL A 309 3.36 -39.65 -22.84
N ARG A 310 4.33 -40.25 -23.56
CA ARG A 310 5.27 -41.16 -22.89
C ARG A 310 6.33 -40.28 -22.24
N LEU A 311 6.12 -39.96 -20.96
CA LEU A 311 7.20 -39.49 -20.09
C LEU A 311 8.33 -40.53 -20.17
N ARG A 312 9.49 -40.17 -20.72
CA ARG A 312 10.71 -40.94 -20.50
C ARG A 312 11.00 -40.89 -19.00
N PRO A 313 11.10 -42.03 -18.29
CA PRO A 313 11.48 -42.01 -16.89
C PRO A 313 12.99 -41.72 -16.82
N GLY A 314 13.39 -40.58 -16.27
CA GLY A 314 14.82 -40.34 -15.95
C GLY A 314 15.37 -38.91 -15.99
N ALA A 315 14.62 -37.85 -16.30
CA ALA A 315 15.15 -36.48 -16.28
C ALA A 315 14.50 -35.64 -15.16
N GLY A 316 15.33 -35.03 -14.31
CA GLY A 316 14.94 -34.23 -13.14
C GLY A 316 14.20 -32.93 -13.47
N PRO A 317 13.69 -32.20 -12.46
CA PRO A 317 12.68 -31.17 -12.66
C PRO A 317 13.30 -29.77 -12.68
N GLU A 318 13.77 -29.31 -13.85
CA GLU A 318 13.96 -27.89 -14.11
C GLU A 318 13.21 -27.55 -15.40
N TRP A 319 11.99 -27.02 -15.24
CA TRP A 319 11.09 -26.68 -16.35
C TRP A 319 10.55 -25.26 -16.15
N GLY A 320 10.80 -24.37 -17.12
CA GLY A 320 10.26 -23.01 -17.16
C GLY A 320 9.12 -22.90 -18.17
N TRP A 321 8.02 -22.24 -17.81
CA TRP A 321 6.90 -21.91 -18.71
C TRP A 321 6.90 -20.39 -18.93
N TRP A 322 6.67 -19.92 -20.15
CA TRP A 322 6.61 -18.49 -20.45
C TRP A 322 5.33 -18.16 -21.20
N THR A 323 4.54 -17.21 -20.68
CA THR A 323 3.34 -16.67 -21.33
C THR A 323 3.60 -15.22 -21.69
N CYS A 324 3.38 -14.85 -22.96
CA CYS A 324 3.49 -13.47 -23.41
C CYS A 324 2.09 -12.83 -23.41
N GLU A 325 1.87 -11.80 -22.60
CA GLU A 325 0.66 -10.96 -22.66
C GLU A 325 0.88 -9.81 -23.67
N THR A 326 0.02 -9.74 -24.69
CA THR A 326 -0.34 -8.58 -25.56
C THR A 326 0.72 -7.75 -26.31
N PRO A 327 0.36 -7.17 -27.48
CA PRO A 327 0.02 -7.85 -28.73
C PRO A 327 1.31 -8.40 -29.39
N VAL A 328 1.14 -9.32 -30.33
CA VAL A 328 2.24 -10.06 -30.97
C VAL A 328 3.32 -9.10 -31.50
N ARG A 329 4.38 -8.96 -30.72
CA ARG A 329 5.67 -8.49 -31.21
C ARG A 329 6.47 -9.74 -31.47
N ALA A 330 7.21 -9.78 -32.58
CA ALA A 330 8.14 -10.87 -32.94
C ALA A 330 9.28 -11.13 -31.92
N ILE A 331 9.19 -10.53 -30.74
CA ILE A 331 10.04 -10.78 -29.57
C ILE A 331 10.01 -12.27 -29.18
N TRP A 332 8.88 -12.96 -29.38
CA TRP A 332 8.79 -14.41 -29.12
C TRP A 332 9.84 -15.20 -29.92
N LYS A 333 10.13 -14.78 -31.16
CA LYS A 333 11.06 -15.46 -32.06
C LYS A 333 12.49 -15.32 -31.59
N GLU A 334 12.90 -14.14 -31.15
CA GLU A 334 14.23 -13.90 -30.56
C GLU A 334 14.47 -14.79 -29.33
N PHE A 335 13.46 -14.94 -28.47
CA PHE A 335 13.57 -15.80 -27.28
C PHE A 335 13.56 -17.29 -27.64
N ALA A 336 12.73 -17.70 -28.61
CA ALA A 336 12.63 -19.08 -29.04
C ALA A 336 13.91 -19.54 -29.77
N ASP A 337 14.49 -18.69 -30.62
CA ASP A 337 15.74 -18.94 -31.33
C ASP A 337 16.92 -19.01 -30.36
N ALA A 338 17.00 -18.10 -29.38
CA ALA A 338 18.06 -18.07 -28.37
C ALA A 338 18.09 -19.30 -27.46
N ALA A 339 17.05 -20.12 -27.50
CA ALA A 339 16.95 -21.34 -26.75
C ALA A 339 17.28 -22.59 -27.58
N LEU A 340 17.51 -22.47 -28.90
CA LEU A 340 17.93 -23.59 -29.77
C LEU A 340 19.44 -23.84 -29.71
N ALA A 341 20.26 -22.80 -29.67
CA ALA A 341 21.72 -22.92 -29.62
C ALA A 341 22.22 -23.21 -28.19
N ASP A 342 23.08 -24.21 -28.01
CA ASP A 342 23.54 -24.65 -26.68
C ASP A 342 24.32 -23.57 -25.92
N GLU A 343 25.11 -22.75 -26.63
CA GLU A 343 25.87 -21.64 -26.04
C GLU A 343 24.94 -20.51 -25.55
N GLU A 344 23.92 -20.15 -26.34
CA GLU A 344 22.95 -19.13 -25.97
C GLU A 344 21.97 -19.64 -24.91
N ARG A 345 21.61 -20.92 -24.93
CA ARG A 345 20.82 -21.57 -23.88
C ARG A 345 21.57 -21.56 -22.55
N ALA A 346 22.88 -21.80 -22.54
CA ALA A 346 23.69 -21.69 -21.33
C ALA A 346 23.76 -20.25 -20.79
N ALA A 347 23.93 -19.27 -21.68
CA ALA A 347 24.10 -17.86 -21.30
C ALA A 347 22.79 -17.16 -20.90
N ARG A 348 21.69 -17.41 -21.62
CA ARG A 348 20.41 -16.70 -21.45
C ARG A 348 19.37 -17.52 -20.67
N TRP A 349 19.45 -18.85 -20.72
CA TRP A 349 18.49 -19.78 -20.11
C TRP A 349 19.08 -20.67 -19.02
N GLY A 350 20.36 -20.49 -18.67
CA GLY A 350 21.02 -21.28 -17.64
C GLY A 350 21.16 -22.77 -17.97
N GLY A 351 21.12 -23.15 -19.25
CA GLY A 351 21.21 -24.54 -19.72
C GLY A 351 19.91 -25.34 -19.60
N VAL A 352 18.80 -24.69 -19.24
CA VAL A 352 17.49 -25.34 -19.04
C VAL A 352 16.83 -25.67 -20.38
N SER A 353 16.24 -26.86 -20.49
CA SER A 353 15.43 -27.27 -21.64
C SER A 353 14.10 -26.51 -21.65
N TYR A 354 13.72 -25.92 -22.78
CA TYR A 354 12.52 -25.06 -22.87
C TYR A 354 11.42 -25.69 -23.72
N TRP A 355 10.18 -25.33 -23.40
CA TRP A 355 8.99 -25.55 -24.22
C TRP A 355 8.23 -24.22 -24.27
N PHE A 356 8.03 -23.69 -25.47
CA PHE A 356 7.34 -22.41 -25.65
C PHE A 356 5.90 -22.64 -26.09
N VAL A 357 4.96 -21.94 -25.44
CA VAL A 357 3.53 -22.03 -25.74
C VAL A 357 3.04 -20.64 -26.15
N MET A 358 2.45 -20.56 -27.34
CA MET A 358 1.83 -19.34 -27.84
C MET A 358 0.31 -19.49 -27.80
N GLY A 359 -0.38 -18.48 -27.29
CA GLY A 359 -1.84 -18.42 -27.26
C GLY A 359 -2.31 -16.98 -27.08
N MET A 360 -3.56 -16.73 -27.46
CA MET A 360 -4.20 -15.44 -27.25
C MET A 360 -5.00 -15.45 -25.96
N HIS A 361 -4.82 -14.43 -25.12
CA HIS A 361 -5.57 -14.33 -23.88
C HIS A 361 -7.07 -14.10 -24.17
N PRO A 362 -8.03 -14.77 -23.48
CA PRO A 362 -9.46 -14.68 -23.81
C PRO A 362 -10.04 -13.26 -23.70
N HIS A 363 -9.53 -12.45 -22.78
CA HIS A 363 -9.88 -11.03 -22.65
C HIS A 363 -9.28 -10.15 -23.75
N GLU A 364 -8.60 -10.72 -24.74
CA GLU A 364 -8.01 -10.01 -25.86
C GLU A 364 -8.40 -10.67 -27.19
N ALA A 365 -9.32 -11.63 -27.17
CA ALA A 365 -9.80 -12.34 -28.37
C ALA A 365 -10.39 -11.39 -29.43
N TRP A 366 -10.84 -10.19 -29.04
CA TRP A 366 -11.31 -9.16 -29.98
C TRP A 366 -10.17 -8.46 -30.74
N LEU A 367 -8.91 -8.69 -30.36
CA LEU A 367 -7.71 -8.23 -31.08
C LEU A 367 -7.19 -9.28 -32.06
N TYR A 368 -7.92 -10.39 -32.26
CA TYR A 368 -7.58 -11.40 -33.25
C TYR A 368 -7.82 -10.87 -34.67
N ASP A 369 -6.76 -10.79 -35.45
CA ASP A 369 -6.76 -10.42 -36.85
C ASP A 369 -5.87 -11.38 -37.68
N ASP A 370 -5.92 -11.24 -39.00
CA ASP A 370 -5.16 -12.10 -39.93
C ASP A 370 -3.63 -12.02 -39.70
N ALA A 371 -3.13 -10.91 -39.16
CA ALA A 371 -1.71 -10.74 -38.85
C ALA A 371 -1.32 -11.56 -37.62
N VAL A 372 -2.15 -11.55 -36.58
CA VAL A 372 -1.96 -12.40 -35.40
C VAL A 372 -2.09 -13.88 -35.72
N GLU A 373 -3.03 -14.26 -36.61
CA GLU A 373 -3.14 -15.64 -37.09
C GLU A 373 -1.88 -16.08 -37.83
N ALA A 374 -1.33 -15.24 -38.72
CA ALA A 374 -0.11 -15.54 -39.45
C ALA A 374 1.10 -15.74 -38.52
N ASP A 375 1.25 -14.90 -37.48
CA ASP A 375 2.33 -15.04 -36.51
C ASP A 375 2.20 -16.31 -35.66
N ILE A 376 0.96 -16.70 -35.30
CA ILE A 376 0.70 -17.96 -34.59
C ILE A 376 1.08 -19.15 -35.49
N LEU A 377 0.69 -19.12 -36.77
CA LEU A 377 1.03 -20.17 -37.74
C LEU A 377 2.54 -20.25 -37.98
N GLU A 378 3.26 -19.13 -38.00
CA GLU A 378 4.73 -19.12 -38.06
C GLU A 378 5.33 -19.77 -36.81
N ALA A 379 4.84 -19.43 -35.62
CA ALA A 379 5.29 -20.03 -34.37
C ALA A 379 5.05 -21.54 -34.31
N MET A 380 3.99 -22.05 -34.95
CA MET A 380 3.72 -23.50 -35.07
C MET A 380 4.79 -24.27 -35.84
N THR A 381 5.60 -23.59 -36.65
CA THR A 381 6.70 -24.23 -37.39
C THR A 381 8.00 -24.31 -36.58
N HIS A 382 8.09 -23.58 -35.47
CA HIS A 382 9.27 -23.57 -34.59
C HIS A 382 9.39 -24.88 -33.79
N PRO A 383 10.61 -25.40 -33.54
CA PRO A 383 10.78 -26.58 -32.68
C PRO A 383 10.22 -26.36 -31.26
N GLY A 384 9.12 -27.03 -30.90
CA GLY A 384 8.45 -26.98 -29.59
C GLY A 384 7.00 -27.52 -29.64
N GLU A 385 6.44 -28.03 -28.54
CA GLU A 385 5.00 -28.37 -28.42
C GLU A 385 4.19 -27.14 -28.00
N ILE A 386 3.07 -26.96 -28.69
CA ILE A 386 2.07 -25.93 -28.42
C ILE A 386 0.87 -26.56 -27.68
N GLY A 387 0.43 -25.91 -26.60
CA GLY A 387 -0.81 -26.20 -25.91
C GLY A 387 -1.72 -24.98 -25.89
N LEU A 388 -2.98 -25.12 -26.32
CA LEU A 388 -3.99 -24.07 -26.17
C LEU A 388 -4.48 -24.07 -24.71
N ASP A 389 -4.24 -22.99 -23.96
CA ASP A 389 -4.81 -22.82 -22.63
C ASP A 389 -6.16 -22.11 -22.75
N TYR A 390 -7.24 -22.88 -22.74
CA TYR A 390 -8.60 -22.35 -22.65
C TYR A 390 -9.05 -22.43 -21.19
N HIS A 391 -9.12 -21.29 -20.51
CA HIS A 391 -9.73 -21.22 -19.18
C HIS A 391 -10.84 -20.17 -19.17
N TYR A 392 -12.10 -20.62 -19.11
CA TYR A 392 -13.18 -20.02 -18.32
C TYR A 392 -14.41 -20.95 -18.30
N GLU A 393 -14.90 -21.26 -17.10
CA GLU A 393 -16.28 -21.65 -16.86
C GLU A 393 -17.14 -20.39 -17.00
N SER A 394 -17.92 -20.28 -18.08
CA SER A 394 -19.08 -19.40 -18.12
C SER A 394 -20.28 -20.18 -17.58
N SER A 395 -20.43 -20.24 -16.26
CA SER A 395 -21.74 -20.55 -15.67
C SER A 395 -22.58 -19.28 -15.69
N SER A 396 -23.61 -19.31 -16.53
CA SER A 396 -24.84 -18.52 -16.42
C SER A 396 -25.45 -18.57 -15.02
#